data_AF-A0A436CCB4-F1
#
_entry.id   AF-A0A436CCB4-F1
#
_cell.length_a   1.000
_cell.length_b   1.000
_cell.length_c   1.000
_cell.angle_alpha   90.00
_cell.angle_beta   90.00
_cell.angle_gamma   90.00
#
_symmetry.space_group_name_H-M   'P 1'
#
loop_
_entity.id
_entity.type
_entity.pdbx_description
1 polymer ?
#
loop_
_entity_poly.entity_id
_entity_poly.type
_entity_poly.pdbx_seq_one_letter_code
_entity_poly.pdbx_strand_id
1 'polypeptide(L)'
;MRRADRLFQIVQHLRGGRLVTAQKLGTWLEVSERTIYRDIADLQSTGVPIDGEAGVGYMMREGFDLPPLMFTRDEIVALVAGARMVRAFG
;
A
#
# COMPACT_ATOMS: atom_id res chain seq x y z
N MET A 1 -7.93 2.84 -16.99
CA MET A 1 -7.67 2.95 -15.53
C MET A 1 -6.80 4.17 -15.25
N ARG A 2 -7.13 5.00 -14.25
CA ARG A 2 -6.25 6.10 -13.82
C ARG A 2 -5.05 5.51 -13.07
N ARG A 3 -3.89 6.18 -13.15
CA ARG A 3 -2.65 5.68 -12.52
C ARG A 3 -2.80 5.49 -11.01
N ALA A 4 -3.42 6.44 -10.31
CA ALA A 4 -3.62 6.37 -8.85
C ALA A 4 -4.40 5.11 -8.44
N ASP A 5 -5.50 4.81 -9.14
CA ASP A 5 -6.31 3.61 -8.90
C ASP A 5 -5.48 2.33 -9.08
N ARG A 6 -4.60 2.31 -10.09
CA ARG A 6 -3.71 1.17 -10.35
C ARG A 6 -2.68 0.97 -9.25
N LEU A 7 -2.01 2.03 -8.83
CA LEU A 7 -1.02 1.98 -7.75
C LEU A 7 -1.67 1.47 -6.46
N PHE A 8 -2.87 1.95 -6.16
CA PHE A 8 -3.64 1.47 -5.02
C PHE A 8 -3.97 -0.02 -5.14
N GLN A 9 -4.49 -0.47 -6.29
CA GLN A 9 -4.80 -1.88 -6.53
C GLN A 9 -3.58 -2.80 -6.44
N ILE A 10 -2.41 -2.37 -6.95
CA ILE A 10 -1.14 -3.10 -6.80
C ILE A 10 -0.84 -3.32 -5.30
N VAL A 11 -0.93 -2.26 -4.50
CA VAL A 11 -0.71 -2.36 -3.05
C VAL A 11 -1.69 -3.34 -2.40
N GLN A 12 -2.99 -3.28 -2.76
CA GLN A 12 -3.99 -4.21 -2.22
C GLN A 12 -3.70 -5.67 -2.59
N HIS A 13 -3.23 -5.95 -3.79
CA HIS A 13 -2.89 -7.31 -4.21
C HIS A 13 -1.67 -7.88 -3.48
N LEU A 14 -0.70 -7.03 -3.11
CA LEU A 14 0.53 -7.42 -2.42
C LEU A 14 0.38 -7.49 -0.89
N ARG A 15 -0.60 -6.78 -0.33
CA ARG A 15 -0.91 -6.70 1.11
C ARG A 15 -1.06 -8.05 1.80
N GLY A 16 -1.47 -9.09 1.06
CA GLY A 16 -1.59 -10.46 1.59
C GLY A 16 -0.26 -11.18 1.86
N GLY A 17 0.90 -10.51 1.69
CA GLY A 17 2.23 -11.06 2.01
C GLY A 17 2.70 -12.20 1.10
N ARG A 18 1.89 -12.61 0.13
CA ARG A 18 2.23 -13.65 -0.85
C ARG A 18 3.06 -13.09 -2.00
N LEU A 19 4.00 -13.87 -2.51
CA LEU A 19 4.73 -13.56 -3.74
C LEU A 19 3.78 -13.56 -4.95
N VAL A 20 3.78 -12.46 -5.72
CA VAL A 20 2.96 -12.27 -6.92
C VAL A 20 3.84 -11.79 -8.07
N THR A 21 3.77 -12.46 -9.22
CA THR A 21 4.55 -12.06 -10.41
C THR A 21 3.96 -10.83 -11.10
N ALA A 22 4.79 -10.09 -11.85
CA ALA A 22 4.33 -8.98 -12.69
C ALA A 22 3.30 -9.41 -13.72
N GLN A 23 3.47 -10.62 -14.29
CA GLN A 23 2.51 -11.19 -15.23
C GLN A 23 1.12 -11.31 -14.59
N LYS A 24 1.04 -11.83 -13.36
CA LYS A 24 -0.22 -12.01 -12.64
C LYS A 24 -0.88 -10.69 -12.28
N LEU A 25 -0.11 -9.71 -11.82
CA LEU A 25 -0.59 -8.34 -11.59
C LEU A 25 -1.07 -7.70 -12.90
N GLY A 26 -0.33 -7.90 -14.00
CA GLY A 26 -0.70 -7.39 -15.32
C GLY A 26 -2.01 -7.98 -15.83
N THR A 27 -2.23 -9.29 -15.63
CA THR A 27 -3.50 -9.95 -15.95
C THR A 27 -4.66 -9.39 -15.12
N TRP A 28 -4.50 -9.22 -13.81
CA TRP A 28 -5.57 -8.70 -12.94
C TRP A 28 -5.92 -7.24 -13.21
N LEU A 29 -4.93 -6.43 -13.58
CA LEU A 29 -5.09 -4.99 -13.77
C LEU A 29 -5.22 -4.60 -15.25
N GLU A 30 -5.24 -5.58 -16.15
CA GLU A 30 -5.34 -5.44 -17.60
C GLU A 30 -4.27 -4.48 -18.18
N VAL A 31 -3.03 -4.62 -17.72
CA VAL A 31 -1.87 -3.84 -18.19
C VAL A 31 -0.67 -4.72 -18.50
N SER A 32 0.28 -4.18 -19.27
CA SER A 32 1.52 -4.88 -19.58
C SER A 32 2.44 -5.04 -18.36
N GLU A 33 3.27 -6.08 -18.36
CA GLU A 33 4.30 -6.28 -17.32
C GLU A 33 5.24 -5.07 -17.20
N ARG A 34 5.60 -4.44 -18.33
CA ARG A 34 6.40 -3.19 -18.32
C ARG A 34 5.75 -2.08 -17.50
N THR A 35 4.42 -1.99 -17.53
CA THR A 35 3.67 -1.02 -16.73
C THR A 35 3.74 -1.38 -15.26
N ILE A 36 3.59 -2.66 -14.91
CA ILE A 36 3.75 -3.15 -13.54
C ILE A 36 5.15 -2.88 -13.01
N TYR A 37 6.20 -3.18 -13.76
CA TYR A 37 7.57 -2.91 -13.35
C TYR A 37 7.82 -1.44 -13.04
N ARG A 38 7.34 -0.54 -13.90
CA ARG A 38 7.45 0.90 -13.65
C ARG A 38 6.70 1.32 -12.39
N ASP A 39 5.46 0.87 -12.25
CA ASP A 39 4.61 1.25 -11.12
C ASP A 39 5.11 0.67 -9.79
N ILE A 40 5.70 -0.53 -9.77
CA ILE A 40 6.39 -1.09 -8.60
C ILE A 40 7.60 -0.23 -8.23
N ALA A 41 8.44 0.13 -9.20
CA ALA A 41 9.60 0.98 -8.96
C ALA A 41 9.20 2.35 -8.39
N ASP A 42 8.12 2.94 -8.92
CA ASP A 42 7.55 4.17 -8.37
C ASP A 42 7.11 3.99 -6.90
N LEU A 43 6.37 2.92 -6.58
CA LEU A 43 5.94 2.61 -5.22
C LEU A 43 7.13 2.39 -4.26
N GLN A 44 8.16 1.68 -4.70
CA GLN A 44 9.37 1.49 -3.89
C GLN A 44 10.08 2.82 -3.63
N SER A 45 10.17 3.70 -4.64
CA SER A 45 10.78 5.03 -4.48
C SER A 45 10.03 5.95 -3.52
N THR A 46 8.73 5.73 -3.31
CA THR A 46 7.91 6.47 -2.33
C THR A 46 7.93 5.83 -0.94
N GLY A 47 8.70 4.77 -0.75
CA GLY A 47 8.87 4.10 0.54
C GLY A 47 7.84 3.01 0.84
N VAL A 48 7.05 2.58 -0.15
CA VAL A 48 6.20 1.39 0.02
C VAL A 48 7.11 0.16 0.12
N PRO A 49 7.01 -0.66 1.18
CA PRO A 49 7.93 -1.75 1.46
C PRO A 49 7.59 -2.98 0.61
N ILE A 50 7.82 -2.88 -0.69
CA ILE A 50 7.68 -3.97 -1.65
C ILE A 50 9.06 -4.58 -1.87
N ASP A 51 9.20 -5.85 -1.52
CA ASP A 51 10.39 -6.65 -1.81
C ASP A 51 10.21 -7.45 -3.10
N GLY A 52 11.31 -7.71 -3.80
CA GLY A 52 11.32 -8.51 -5.02
C GLY A 52 11.86 -7.77 -6.24
N GLU A 53 12.06 -8.52 -7.33
CA GLU A 53 12.71 -8.05 -8.55
C GLU A 53 11.98 -8.57 -9.80
N ALA A 54 12.24 -7.91 -10.93
CA ALA A 54 11.69 -8.29 -12.22
C ALA A 54 12.04 -9.75 -12.57
N GLY A 55 11.07 -10.51 -13.07
CA GLY A 55 11.23 -11.94 -13.37
C GLY A 55 11.11 -12.88 -12.17
N VAL A 56 11.26 -12.40 -10.93
CA VAL A 56 11.04 -13.22 -9.71
C VAL A 56 9.62 -13.02 -9.16
N GLY A 57 9.17 -11.77 -9.09
CA GLY A 57 7.90 -11.37 -8.50
C GLY A 57 8.08 -10.47 -7.29
N TYR A 58 6.96 -10.05 -6.72
CA TYR A 58 6.88 -9.01 -5.70
C TYR A 58 6.05 -9.46 -4.51
N MET A 59 6.43 -9.02 -3.32
CA MET A 59 5.68 -9.23 -2.08
C MET A 59 5.78 -8.00 -1.20
N MET A 60 4.76 -7.78 -0.36
CA MET A 60 4.80 -6.72 0.63
C MET A 60 5.50 -7.23 1.89
N ARG A 61 6.45 -6.46 2.41
CA ARG A 61 7.08 -6.75 3.71
C ARG A 61 6.04 -6.62 4.81
N GLU A 62 6.14 -7.48 5.82
CA GLU A 62 5.30 -7.41 7.02
C GLU A 62 5.41 -6.04 7.69
N GLY A 63 4.30 -5.56 8.26
CA GLY A 63 4.26 -4.29 8.99
C GLY A 63 3.90 -3.05 8.16
N PHE A 64 3.60 -3.18 6.86
CA PHE A 64 3.02 -2.07 6.09
C PHE A 64 1.59 -1.72 6.52
N ASP A 65 0.82 -2.73 6.90
CA ASP A 65 -0.53 -2.54 7.39
C ASP A 65 -0.53 -2.22 8.87
N LEU A 66 -1.25 -1.14 9.20
CA LEU A 66 -1.62 -0.87 10.58
C LEU A 66 -2.47 -2.06 11.05
N PRO A 67 -2.03 -2.80 12.09
CA PRO A 67 -2.86 -3.88 12.62
C PRO A 67 -4.21 -3.29 13.06
N PRO A 68 -5.29 -4.09 13.10
CA PRO A 68 -6.56 -3.63 13.66
C PRO A 68 -6.33 -3.01 15.04
N LEU A 69 -6.47 -1.68 15.11
CA LEU A 69 -6.30 -0.95 16.36
C LEU A 69 -7.64 -0.99 17.09
N MET A 70 -7.66 -1.73 18.20
CA MET A 70 -8.74 -1.64 19.16
C MET A 70 -8.41 -0.49 20.12
N PHE A 71 -9.08 0.64 19.95
CA PHE A 71 -8.96 1.74 20.89
C PHE A 71 -9.95 1.58 22.03
N THR A 72 -9.48 1.82 23.24
CA THR A 72 -10.34 2.04 24.40
C THR A 72 -11.13 3.34 24.24
N ARG A 73 -12.21 3.50 25.03
CA ARG A 73 -13.01 4.73 25.03
C ARG A 73 -12.16 5.96 25.30
N ASP A 74 -11.23 5.86 26.25
CA ASP A 74 -10.40 6.99 26.67
C ASP A 74 -9.39 7.40 25.59
N GLU A 75 -8.82 6.42 24.87
CA GLU A 75 -7.92 6.67 23.73
C GLU A 75 -8.66 7.35 22.56
N ILE A 76 -9.91 6.96 22.27
CA ILE A 76 -10.73 7.64 21.27
C ILE A 76 -10.97 9.10 21.68
N VAL A 77 -11.31 9.34 22.94
CA VAL A 77 -11.54 10.71 23.44
C VAL A 77 -10.28 11.56 23.31
N ALA A 78 -9.12 11.01 23.66
CA ALA A 78 -7.82 11.69 23.52
C ALA A 78 -7.50 12.02 22.05
N LEU A 79 -7.71 11.07 21.13
CA LEU A 79 -7.50 11.30 19.69
C LEU A 79 -8.42 12.39 19.14
N VAL A 80 -9.70 12.39 19.50
CA VAL A 80 -10.67 13.40 19.07
C VAL A 80 -10.30 14.78 19.62
N ALA A 81 -9.90 14.86 20.89
CA ALA A 81 -9.45 16.10 21.51
C ALA A 81 -8.20 16.65 20.80
N GLY A 82 -7.18 15.82 20.59
CA GLY A 82 -5.96 16.19 19.87
C GLY A 82 -6.24 16.68 18.45
N ALA A 83 -7.07 15.96 17.69
CA ALA A 83 -7.45 16.36 16.33
C ALA A 83 -8.18 17.72 16.29
N ARG A 84 -8.99 18.04 17.31
CA ARG A 84 -9.64 19.35 17.43
C ARG A 84 -8.64 20.46 17.77
N MET A 85 -7.68 20.19 18.64
CA MET A 85 -6.63 21.15 18.97
C MET A 85 -5.76 21.46 17.75
N VAL A 86 -5.32 20.45 17.00
CA VAL A 86 -4.54 20.66 15.77
C VAL A 86 -5.32 21.49 14.75
N ARG A 87 -6.64 21.29 14.61
CA ARG A 87 -7.47 22.14 13.73
C ARG A 87 -7.65 23.57 14.21
N ALA A 88 -7.62 23.80 15.52
CA ALA A 88 -7.83 25.13 16.09
C ALA A 88 -6.54 25.96 16.12
N PHE A 89 -5.38 25.31 16.18
CA PHE A 89 -4.08 25.95 16.37
C PHE A 89 -3.06 25.65 15.27
N GLY A 90 -3.41 24.86 14.26
CA GLY A 90 -2.56 24.46 13.14
C GLY A 90 -2.96 25.12 11.82
#